data_AF-A0A7W1L1C6-F1
#
_entry.id   AF-A0A7W1L1C6-F1
#
_cell.length_a   1.000
_cell.length_b   1.000
_cell.length_c   1.000
_cell.angle_alpha   90.00
_cell.angle_beta   90.00
_cell.angle_gamma   90.00
#
_symmetry.space_group_name_H-M   'P 1'
#
loop_
_entity.id
_entity.type
_entity.pdbx_description
1 polymer ?
#
loop_
_entity_poly.entity_id
_entity_poly.type
_entity_poly.pdbx_seq_one_letter_code
_entity_poly.pdbx_strand_id
1 'polypeptide(L)'
;WWLLLPLLASAYGFSQTSAKTKDGFFLGFPSYWNIVAFYLYVLRLPAAVSLALLILVALLTFIPSRYLYPSHGGPFSRLTILLGSIWTVLLLMILWRWADEPRTLIMISLGFPLYYMFISWALTLWLWRTKRRAVIS
;
A
#
# COMPACT_ATOMS: atom_id res chain seq x y z
N TRP A 1 11.53 -12.25 -16.43
CA TRP A 1 10.62 -11.42 -17.26
C TRP A 1 9.44 -10.86 -16.47
N TRP A 2 8.82 -11.58 -15.53
CA TRP A 2 7.72 -11.03 -14.69
C TRP A 2 8.05 -9.76 -13.88
N LEU A 3 9.31 -9.56 -13.50
CA LEU A 3 9.79 -8.35 -12.82
C LEU A 3 9.70 -7.07 -13.69
N LEU A 4 9.45 -7.20 -15.00
CA LEU A 4 9.19 -6.05 -15.85
C LEU A 4 7.90 -5.32 -15.45
N LEU A 5 6.90 -6.04 -14.88
CA LEU A 5 5.65 -5.42 -14.42
C LEU A 5 5.88 -4.37 -13.32
N PRO A 6 6.52 -4.68 -12.17
CA PRO A 6 6.78 -3.67 -11.15
C PRO A 6 7.76 -2.58 -11.62
N LEU A 7 8.70 -2.92 -12.51
CA LEU A 7 9.62 -1.93 -13.09
C LEU A 7 8.87 -0.90 -13.96
N LEU A 8 8.02 -1.35 -14.87
CA LEU A 8 7.23 -0.47 -15.74
C LEU A 8 6.20 0.34 -14.95
N ALA A 9 5.52 -0.29 -13.97
CA ALA A 9 4.59 0.40 -13.09
C ALA A 9 5.29 1.51 -12.27
N SER A 10 6.50 1.25 -11.77
CA SER A 10 7.29 2.25 -11.05
C SER A 10 7.76 3.37 -11.98
N ALA A 11 8.29 3.05 -13.17
CA ALA A 11 8.72 4.05 -14.14
C ALA A 11 7.58 4.99 -14.55
N TYR A 12 6.38 4.46 -14.74
CA TYR A 12 5.17 5.25 -14.96
C TYR A 12 4.83 6.13 -13.75
N GLY A 13 4.74 5.53 -12.56
CA GLY A 13 4.40 6.27 -11.32
C GLY A 13 5.36 7.41 -10.99
N PHE A 14 6.66 7.24 -11.26
CA PHE A 14 7.68 8.29 -11.08
C PHE A 14 7.67 9.36 -12.18
N SER A 15 7.24 9.02 -13.40
CA SER A 15 7.13 9.98 -14.51
C SER A 15 5.86 10.85 -14.43
N GLN A 16 4.92 10.49 -13.55
CA GLN A 16 3.67 11.20 -13.34
C GLN A 16 3.90 12.50 -12.54
N THR A 17 4.00 13.64 -13.23
CA THR A 17 4.16 14.98 -12.59
C THR A 17 2.99 15.37 -11.67
N SER A 18 1.81 14.79 -11.91
CA SER A 18 0.59 14.99 -11.11
C SER A 18 0.43 14.02 -9.93
N ALA A 19 1.43 13.18 -9.63
CA ALA A 19 1.32 12.16 -8.59
C ALA A 19 1.07 12.75 -7.19
N LYS A 20 1.53 13.98 -6.94
CA LYS A 20 1.26 14.70 -5.69
C LYS A 20 0.11 15.68 -5.91
N THR A 21 -1.04 15.43 -5.30
CA THR A 21 -2.12 16.43 -5.32
C THR A 21 -1.74 17.63 -4.46
N LYS A 22 -2.28 18.81 -4.78
CA LYS A 22 -2.15 20.02 -3.94
C LYS A 22 -2.63 19.79 -2.49
N ASP A 23 -3.50 18.79 -2.31
CA ASP A 23 -4.05 18.34 -1.02
C ASP A 23 -3.12 17.39 -0.24
N GLY A 24 -1.90 17.12 -0.73
CA GLY A 24 -0.90 16.31 -0.04
C GLY A 24 -1.04 14.78 -0.17
N PHE A 25 -1.80 14.28 -1.14
CA PHE A 25 -1.98 12.83 -1.37
C PHE A 25 -1.15 12.34 -2.56
N PHE A 26 -0.79 11.05 -2.51
CA PHE A 26 -0.30 10.33 -3.68
C PHE A 26 -1.46 9.73 -4.48
N LEU A 27 -1.45 9.91 -5.79
CA LEU A 27 -2.39 9.28 -6.72
C LEU A 27 -1.80 7.97 -7.28
N GLY A 28 -2.59 6.89 -7.21
CA GLY A 28 -2.14 5.58 -7.66
C GLY A 28 -1.46 4.78 -6.56
N PHE A 29 -1.50 3.45 -6.66
CA PHE A 29 -0.77 2.59 -5.72
C PHE A 29 0.70 3.03 -5.66
N PRO A 30 1.22 3.40 -4.48
CA PRO A 30 2.62 3.81 -4.34
C PRO A 30 3.52 2.60 -4.60
N SER A 31 4.73 2.82 -5.10
CA SER A 31 5.69 1.76 -5.46
C SER A 31 6.27 1.00 -4.26
N TYR A 32 5.42 0.47 -3.37
CA TYR A 32 5.73 -0.33 -2.19
C TYR A 32 6.06 -1.79 -2.54
N TRP A 33 6.82 -1.98 -3.62
CA TRP A 33 7.20 -3.30 -4.12
C TRP A 33 8.03 -4.10 -3.10
N ASN A 34 8.78 -3.42 -2.23
CA ASN A 34 9.54 -4.07 -1.16
C ASN A 34 8.61 -4.78 -0.15
N ILE A 35 7.45 -4.19 0.16
CA ILE A 35 6.48 -4.78 1.08
C ILE A 35 5.82 -5.99 0.42
N VAL A 36 5.46 -5.87 -0.86
CA VAL A 36 4.90 -6.98 -1.65
C VAL A 36 5.88 -8.14 -1.72
N ALA A 37 7.14 -7.87 -2.09
CA ALA A 37 8.19 -8.87 -2.17
C ALA A 37 8.43 -9.56 -0.82
N PHE A 38 8.46 -8.79 0.28
CA PHE A 38 8.56 -9.33 1.63
C PHE A 38 7.46 -10.36 1.91
N TYR A 39 6.20 -10.03 1.66
CA TYR A 39 5.09 -10.96 1.94
C TYR A 39 5.06 -12.17 1.00
N LEU A 40 5.39 -12.00 -0.28
CA LEU A 40 5.53 -13.15 -1.19
C LEU A 40 6.62 -14.11 -0.70
N TYR A 41 7.72 -13.57 -0.17
CA TYR A 41 8.82 -14.37 0.38
C TYR A 41 8.40 -15.10 1.66
N VAL A 42 7.82 -14.41 2.65
CA VAL A 42 7.50 -15.01 3.95
C VAL A 42 6.26 -15.93 3.92
N LEU A 43 5.30 -15.68 3.02
CA LEU A 43 4.08 -16.50 2.91
C LEU A 43 4.26 -17.70 1.98
N ARG A 44 5.31 -17.72 1.15
CA ARG A 44 5.60 -18.78 0.17
C ARG A 44 4.35 -19.19 -0.64
N LEU A 45 3.63 -18.19 -1.15
CA LEU A 45 2.37 -18.42 -1.86
C LEU A 45 2.61 -19.21 -3.16
N PRO A 46 1.62 -20.00 -3.62
CA PRO A 46 1.69 -20.66 -4.92
C PRO A 46 2.01 -19.65 -6.04
N ALA A 47 2.76 -20.07 -7.05
CA ALA A 47 3.23 -19.19 -8.12
C ALA A 47 2.09 -18.42 -8.81
N ALA A 48 0.97 -19.09 -9.07
CA ALA A 48 -0.21 -18.48 -9.67
C ALA A 48 -0.82 -17.36 -8.80
N VAL A 49 -0.89 -17.56 -7.48
CA VAL A 49 -1.41 -16.57 -6.53
C VAL A 49 -0.47 -15.37 -6.44
N SER A 50 0.84 -15.64 -6.35
CA SER A 50 1.87 -14.59 -6.35
C SER A 50 1.80 -13.72 -7.60
N LEU A 51 1.63 -14.34 -8.77
CA LEU A 51 1.50 -13.64 -10.05
C LEU A 51 0.22 -12.81 -10.11
N ALA A 52 -0.92 -13.37 -9.72
CA ALA A 52 -2.19 -12.66 -9.70
C ALA A 52 -2.11 -11.42 -8.78
N LEU A 53 -1.47 -11.54 -7.62
CA LEU A 53 -1.26 -10.44 -6.69
C LEU A 53 -0.35 -9.36 -7.28
N LEU A 54 0.74 -9.73 -7.95
CA LEU A 54 1.63 -8.79 -8.64
C LEU A 54 0.89 -8.01 -9.74
N ILE A 55 0.08 -8.69 -10.56
CA ILE A 55 -0.71 -8.05 -11.62
C ILE A 55 -1.73 -7.10 -11.01
N LEU A 56 -2.47 -7.54 -9.97
CA LEU A 56 -3.46 -6.71 -9.30
C LEU A 56 -2.84 -5.43 -8.73
N VAL A 57 -1.73 -5.55 -8.01
CA VAL A 57 -1.02 -4.40 -7.41
C VAL A 57 -0.42 -3.49 -8.49
N ALA A 58 0.09 -4.04 -9.60
CA ALA A 58 0.55 -3.24 -10.73
C ALA A 58 -0.60 -2.43 -11.35
N LEU A 59 -1.77 -3.05 -11.57
CA LEU A 59 -2.95 -2.38 -12.11
C LEU A 59 -3.46 -1.27 -11.19
N LEU A 60 -3.39 -1.45 -9.87
CA LEU A 60 -3.74 -0.42 -8.89
C LEU A 60 -2.87 0.85 -8.99
N THR A 61 -1.69 0.79 -9.62
CA THR A 61 -0.85 1.96 -9.90
C THR A 61 -1.52 2.92 -10.88
N PHE A 62 -2.35 2.41 -11.79
CA PHE A 62 -3.08 3.21 -12.79
C PHE A 62 -4.42 3.75 -12.28
N ILE A 63 -4.94 3.22 -11.17
CA ILE A 63 -6.19 3.68 -10.58
C ILE A 63 -5.89 4.91 -9.69
N PRO A 64 -6.52 6.08 -9.89
CA PRO A 64 -6.27 7.32 -9.14
C PRO A 64 -6.82 7.26 -7.71
N SER A 65 -6.33 6.30 -6.94
CA SER A 65 -6.58 6.12 -5.50
C SER A 65 -5.66 7.05 -4.72
N ARG A 66 -6.18 7.69 -3.68
CA ARG A 66 -5.45 8.61 -2.81
C ARG A 66 -4.89 7.85 -1.63
N TYR A 67 -3.56 7.85 -1.51
CA TYR A 67 -2.87 7.25 -0.37
C TYR A 67 -2.43 8.31 0.63
N LEU A 68 -2.65 8.01 1.91
CA LEU A 68 -2.32 8.90 3.02
C LEU A 68 -0.83 9.23 3.02
N TYR A 69 -0.52 10.51 3.18
CA TYR A 69 0.82 11.00 3.48
C TYR A 69 0.90 11.32 4.98
N PRO A 70 1.39 10.40 5.83
CA PRO A 70 1.28 10.54 7.28
C PRO A 70 2.02 11.77 7.80
N SER A 71 3.06 12.24 7.11
CA SER A 71 3.83 13.44 7.47
C SER A 71 3.17 14.76 7.09
N HIS A 72 2.09 14.77 6.29
CA HIS A 72 1.36 16.01 5.95
C HIS A 72 0.33 16.46 7.01
N GLY A 73 0.16 15.69 8.08
CA GLY A 73 -0.90 15.92 9.07
C GLY A 73 -2.28 15.43 8.61
N GLY A 74 -3.25 15.47 9.51
CA GLY A 74 -4.61 14.98 9.29
C GLY A 74 -5.10 14.04 10.41
N PRO A 75 -6.41 13.73 10.46
CA PRO A 75 -7.02 12.99 11.57
C PRO A 75 -6.46 11.57 11.73
N PHE A 76 -6.04 10.92 10.64
CA PHE A 76 -5.50 9.56 10.65
C PHE A 76 -3.97 9.48 10.67
N SER A 77 -3.27 10.62 10.57
CA SER A 77 -1.81 10.67 10.43
C SER A 77 -1.10 10.09 11.65
N ARG A 78 -1.42 10.58 12.87
CA ARG A 78 -0.78 10.12 14.12
C ARG A 78 -1.01 8.63 14.37
N LEU A 79 -2.25 8.15 14.17
CA LEU A 79 -2.59 6.75 14.33
C LEU A 79 -1.84 5.87 13.31
N THR A 80 -1.76 6.30 12.05
CA THR A 80 -1.04 5.56 11.00
C THR A 80 0.46 5.48 11.30
N ILE A 81 1.06 6.55 11.83
CA ILE A 81 2.48 6.55 12.24
C ILE A 81 2.70 5.60 13.41
N LEU A 82 1.83 5.61 14.43
CA LEU A 82 1.93 4.71 15.58
C LEU A 82 1.82 3.25 15.14
N LEU A 83 0.78 2.91 14.37
CA LEU A 83 0.57 1.56 13.86
C LEU A 83 1.70 1.13 12.92
N GLY A 84 2.22 2.03 12.09
CA GLY A 84 3.36 1.77 11.21
C GLY A 84 4.65 1.52 12.00
N SER A 85 4.84 2.19 13.13
CA SER A 85 5.99 1.96 14.02
C SER A 85 5.90 0.58 14.66
N ILE A 86 4.73 0.20 15.18
CA ILE A 86 4.48 -1.16 15.72
C ILE A 86 4.69 -2.21 14.62
N TRP A 87 4.15 -1.97 13.43
CA TRP A 87 4.32 -2.87 12.29
C TRP A 87 5.79 -3.03 11.89
N THR A 88 6.58 -1.96 11.93
CA THR A 88 8.02 -2.03 11.67
C THR A 88 8.72 -2.95 12.66
N VAL A 89 8.40 -2.86 13.96
CA VAL A 89 8.94 -3.77 14.97
C VAL A 89 8.52 -5.22 14.69
N LEU A 90 7.26 -5.45 14.29
CA LEU A 90 6.80 -6.79 13.90
C LEU A 90 7.58 -7.35 12.71
N LEU A 91 7.86 -6.53 11.68
CA LEU A 91 8.67 -6.97 10.54
C LEU A 91 10.09 -7.36 10.96
N LEU A 92 10.72 -6.56 11.83
CA LEU A 92 12.04 -6.88 12.38
C LEU A 92 12.02 -8.18 13.18
N MET A 93 10.97 -8.43 13.96
CA MET A 93 10.79 -9.69 14.69
C MET A 93 10.62 -10.90 13.76
N ILE A 94 9.86 -10.75 12.67
CA ILE A 94 9.70 -11.80 11.64
C ILE A 94 11.04 -12.11 10.99
N LEU A 95 11.82 -11.08 10.63
CA LEU A 95 13.15 -11.25 10.06
C LEU A 95 14.14 -11.88 11.04
N TRP A 96 14.11 -11.48 12.31
CA TRP A 96 14.97 -12.05 13.35
C TRP A 96 14.68 -13.54 13.57
N ARG A 97 13.39 -13.92 13.55
CA ARG A 97 12.93 -15.29 13.77
C ARG A 97 12.66 -16.05 12.46
N TRP A 98 13.25 -15.65 11.35
CA TRP A 98 12.89 -16.17 10.03
C TRP A 98 13.00 -17.70 9.92
N ALA A 99 13.96 -18.31 10.61
CA ALA A 99 14.18 -19.75 10.65
C ALA A 99 13.04 -20.52 11.33
N ASP A 100 12.32 -19.89 12.27
CA ASP A 100 11.20 -20.50 13.00
C ASP A 100 9.88 -20.44 12.21
N GLU A 101 9.87 -19.81 11.03
CA GLU A 101 8.68 -19.55 10.21
C GLU A 101 7.48 -19.01 11.04
N PRO A 102 7.61 -17.83 11.70
CA PRO A 102 6.67 -17.37 12.73
C PRO A 102 5.33 -16.93 12.15
N ARG A 103 4.51 -17.90 11.74
CA ARG A 103 3.27 -17.71 10.97
C ARG A 103 2.29 -16.77 11.66
N THR A 104 2.16 -16.85 12.98
CA THR A 104 1.29 -15.96 13.76
C THR A 104 1.72 -14.50 13.65
N LEU A 105 3.02 -14.21 13.76
CA LEU A 105 3.54 -12.84 13.59
C LEU A 105 3.32 -12.33 12.17
N ILE A 106 3.54 -13.18 11.16
CA ILE A 106 3.27 -12.85 9.75
C ILE A 106 1.80 -12.48 9.57
N MET A 107 0.86 -13.29 10.07
CA MET A 107 -0.58 -13.04 9.94
C MET A 107 -1.01 -11.77 10.69
N ILE A 108 -0.50 -11.53 11.89
CA ILE A 108 -0.77 -10.29 12.64
C ILE A 108 -0.23 -9.07 11.87
N SER A 109 0.96 -9.18 11.29
CA SER A 109 1.59 -8.08 10.56
C SER A 109 0.78 -7.65 9.33
N LEU A 110 0.02 -8.57 8.69
CA LEU A 110 -0.86 -8.25 7.57
C LEU A 110 -1.99 -7.28 7.94
N GLY A 111 -2.31 -7.15 9.23
CA GLY A 111 -3.31 -6.21 9.72
C GLY A 111 -3.01 -4.76 9.34
N PHE A 112 -1.74 -4.34 9.37
CA PHE A 112 -1.37 -2.95 9.03
C PHE A 112 -1.50 -2.64 7.53
N PRO A 113 -0.94 -3.44 6.59
CA PRO A 113 -1.20 -3.27 5.17
C PRO A 113 -2.69 -3.25 4.80
N LEU A 114 -3.49 -4.15 5.40
CA LEU A 114 -4.94 -4.19 5.18
C LEU A 114 -5.63 -2.93 5.69
N TYR A 115 -5.31 -2.50 6.91
CA TYR A 115 -5.79 -1.23 7.49
C TYR A 115 -5.44 -0.04 6.58
N TYR A 116 -4.18 0.05 6.15
CA TYR A 116 -3.69 1.16 5.34
C TYR A 116 -4.37 1.22 3.97
N MET A 117 -4.54 0.08 3.30
CA MET A 117 -5.30 -0.04 2.05
C MET A 117 -6.75 0.38 2.26
N PHE A 118 -7.40 -0.15 3.30
CA PHE A 118 -8.81 0.15 3.59
C PHE A 118 -9.05 1.64 3.81
N ILE A 119 -8.25 2.29 4.68
CA ILE A 119 -8.40 3.73 4.95
C ILE A 119 -8.13 4.57 3.70
N SER A 120 -7.11 4.22 2.91
CA SER A 120 -6.78 4.96 1.67
C SER A 120 -7.92 4.90 0.65
N TRP A 121 -8.52 3.73 0.47
CA TRP A 121 -9.68 3.54 -0.41
C TRP A 121 -10.95 4.20 0.13
N ALA A 122 -11.23 4.06 1.42
CA ALA A 122 -12.37 4.70 2.07
C ALA A 122 -12.30 6.23 1.95
N LEU A 123 -11.12 6.81 2.15
CA LEU A 123 -10.88 8.25 1.98
C LEU A 123 -11.05 8.68 0.52
N THR A 124 -10.54 7.88 -0.42
CA THR A 124 -10.72 8.12 -1.86
C THR A 124 -12.20 8.18 -2.23
N LEU A 125 -12.99 7.20 -1.78
CA LEU A 125 -14.42 7.11 -2.04
C LEU A 125 -15.20 8.25 -1.38
N TRP A 126 -14.85 8.61 -0.14
CA TRP A 126 -15.47 9.72 0.59
C TRP A 126 -15.23 11.07 -0.12
N LEU A 127 -14.00 11.32 -0.56
CA LEU A 127 -13.64 12.52 -1.33
C LEU A 127 -14.34 12.57 -2.70
N TRP A 128 -14.51 11.42 -3.37
CA TRP A 128 -15.26 11.35 -4.62
C TRP A 128 -16.74 11.65 -4.42
N ARG A 129 -17.34 11.15 -3.33
CA ARG A 129 -18.76 11.42 -3.00
C ARG A 129 -19.00 12.89 -2.66
N THR A 130 -18.11 13.52 -1.89
CA THR A 130 -18.24 14.94 -1.50
C THR A 130 -18.03 15.88 -2.67
N LYS A 131 -17.01 15.66 -3.52
CA LYS A 131 -16.84 16.46 -4.75
C LYS A 131 -18.03 16.33 -5.71
N ARG A 132 -18.63 15.14 -5.85
CA ARG A 132 -19.85 14.98 -6.68
C ARG A 132 -21.03 15.78 -6.15
N ARG A 133 -21.22 15.89 -4.84
CA ARG A 133 -22.32 16.68 -4.25
C ARG A 133 -22.16 18.18 -4.50
N ALA A 134 -20.95 18.70 -4.44
CA ALA A 134 -20.67 20.12 -4.65
C ALA A 134 -20.80 20.59 -6.11
N VAL A 135 -20.81 19.66 -7.08
CA VAL A 135 -20.99 19.98 -8.51
C VAL A 135 -22.48 19.99 -8.92
N ILE A 136 -23.35 19.41 -8.10
CA ILE A 136 -24.78 19.26 -8.39
C ILE A 136 -25.62 20.32 -7.63
N SER A 137 -25.04 21.02 -6.64
CA SER A 137 -25.63 22.15 -5.92
C SER A 137 -25.26 23.48 -6.58
#